data_AF-A0A2V9SPV9-F1
#
_entry.id   AF-A0A2V9SPV9-F1
#
_cell.length_a   1.000
_cell.length_b   1.000
_cell.length_c   1.000
_cell.angle_alpha   90.00
_cell.angle_beta   90.00
_cell.angle_gamma   90.00
#
_symmetry.space_group_name_H-M   'P 1'
#
loop_
_entity.id
_entity.type
_entity.pdbx_description
1 polymer ?
#
loop_
_entity_poly.entity_id
_entity_poly.type
_entity_poly.pdbx_seq_one_letter_code
_entity_poly.pdbx_strand_id
1 'polypeptide(L)' 'MPKAFYRRQLPHLQRDNKPHFLTFCTDGRWILPQYARSVVLDCCLHDQGTKIDLDVAVVMPDHVHMIFTPLVNEQV' A
#
# COMPACT_ATOMS: atom_id res chain seq x y z
N MET A 1 -8.72 30.98 4.91
CA MET A 1 -7.89 30.79 3.69
C MET A 1 -8.45 29.59 2.95
N PRO A 2 -8.76 29.66 1.64
CA PRO A 2 -9.24 28.49 0.92
C PRO A 2 -8.11 27.45 0.91
N LYS A 3 -8.40 26.24 1.39
CA LYS A 3 -7.47 25.10 1.34
C LYS A 3 -7.07 24.90 -0.12
N ALA A 4 -5.78 24.98 -0.43
CA ALA A 4 -5.29 24.68 -1.77
C ALA A 4 -5.74 23.25 -2.14
N PHE A 5 -6.48 23.13 -3.24
CA PHE A 5 -6.84 21.83 -3.81
C PHE A 5 -5.56 21.13 -4.23
N TYR A 6 -5.12 20.15 -3.46
CA TYR A 6 -3.97 19.33 -3.78
C TYR A 6 -4.36 18.34 -4.89
N ARG A 7 -3.89 18.58 -6.11
CA ARG A 7 -4.13 17.72 -7.29
C ARG A 7 -2.93 16.80 -7.50
N ARG A 8 -3.09 15.49 -7.25
CA ARG A 8 -2.06 14.49 -7.56
C ARG A 8 -1.96 14.31 -9.08
N GLN A 9 -0.78 13.98 -9.59
CA GLN A 9 -0.53 13.75 -11.02
C GLN A 9 -0.92 12.35 -11.52
N LEU A 10 -1.38 11.46 -10.63
CA LEU A 10 -1.81 10.12 -11.00
C LEU A 10 -3.32 10.12 -11.33
N PRO A 11 -3.78 9.41 -12.37
CA PRO A 11 -5.18 9.40 -12.76
C PRO A 11 -6.06 8.91 -11.59
N HIS A 12 -6.97 9.77 -11.13
CA HIS A 12 -7.87 9.52 -9.99
C HIS A 12 -9.06 8.62 -10.36
N LEU A 13 -8.85 7.58 -11.19
CA LEU A 13 -9.89 6.57 -11.35
C LEU A 13 -9.82 5.59 -10.18
N GLN A 14 -10.19 6.07 -9.00
CA GLN A 14 -10.42 5.24 -7.84
C GLN A 14 -11.91 4.92 -7.81
N ARG A 15 -12.27 3.74 -8.32
CA ARG A 15 -13.62 3.20 -8.12
C ARG A 15 -13.63 2.44 -6.81
N ASP A 16 -14.71 2.58 -6.06
CA ASP A 16 -14.92 1.86 -4.82
C ASP A 16 -14.88 0.35 -5.07
N ASN A 17 -14.40 -0.41 -4.08
CA ASN A 17 -14.32 -1.88 -4.11
C ASN A 17 -13.53 -2.43 -5.31
N LYS A 18 -12.47 -1.71 -5.74
CA LYS A 18 -11.53 -2.22 -6.74
C LYS A 18 -10.19 -2.58 -6.11
N PRO A 19 -9.62 -3.76 -6.43
CA PRO A 19 -8.26 -4.08 -6.06
C PRO A 19 -7.28 -3.10 -6.67
N HIS A 20 -6.32 -2.64 -5.88
CA HIS A 20 -5.23 -1.77 -6.26
C HIS A 20 -3.93 -2.58 -6.28
N PHE A 21 -3.16 -2.43 -7.35
CA PHE A 21 -1.78 -2.91 -7.41
C PHE A 21 -0.85 -1.82 -6.89
N LEU A 22 -0.19 -2.07 -5.76
CA LEU A 22 0.78 -1.18 -5.14
C LEU A 22 2.19 -1.75 -5.30
N THR A 23 3.15 -0.89 -5.64
CA THR A 23 4.56 -1.22 -5.54
C THR A 23 5.34 -0.09 -4.88
N PHE A 24 6.30 -0.46 -4.05
CA PHE A 24 7.27 0.47 -3.47
C PHE A 24 8.63 -0.19 -3.36
N CYS A 25 9.69 0.63 -3.41
CA CYS A 25 11.08 0.18 -3.38
C CYS A 25 11.77 0.74 -2.13
N THR A 26 12.81 0.06 -1.70
CA THR A 26 13.76 0.56 -0.71
C THR A 26 14.52 1.77 -1.24
N ASP A 27 14.98 2.63 -0.32
CA ASP A 27 15.84 3.74 -0.68
C ASP A 27 17.14 3.24 -1.33
N GLY A 28 17.51 3.85 -2.46
CA GLY A 28 18.70 3.45 -3.22
C GLY A 28 18.75 1.98 -3.64
N ARG A 29 17.62 1.25 -3.70
CA ARG A 29 17.59 -0.20 -3.99
C ARG A 29 18.37 -1.04 -2.96
N TRP A 30 18.36 -0.60 -1.70
CA TRP A 30 19.00 -1.34 -0.62
C TRP A 30 18.42 -2.75 -0.45
N ILE A 31 19.30 -3.75 -0.42
CA ILE A 31 18.93 -5.15 -0.21
C ILE A 31 18.63 -5.40 1.26
N LEU A 32 17.37 -5.70 1.56
CA LEU A 32 16.89 -6.01 2.90
C LEU A 32 17.50 -7.33 3.41
N PRO A 33 18.02 -7.36 4.65
CA PRO A 33 18.35 -8.61 5.30
C PRO A 33 17.08 -9.44 5.56
N GLN A 34 17.23 -10.77 5.72
CA GLN A 34 16.11 -11.69 5.88
C GLN A 34 15.10 -11.26 6.94
N TYR A 35 15.56 -10.85 8.12
CA TYR A 35 14.69 -10.45 9.22
C TYR A 35 13.88 -9.18 8.89
N ALA A 36 14.46 -8.24 8.16
CA ALA A 36 13.77 -7.01 7.78
C ALA A 36 12.64 -7.30 6.77
N ARG A 37 12.81 -8.31 5.91
CA ARG A 37 11.75 -8.75 5.00
C ARG A 37 10.53 -9.29 5.76
N SER A 38 10.76 -10.01 6.86
CA SER A 38 9.67 -10.47 7.74
C SER A 38 8.94 -9.27 8.37
N VAL A 39 9.69 -8.29 8.89
CA VAL A 39 9.08 -7.07 9.45
C VAL A 39 8.25 -6.31 8.41
N VAL A 40 8.76 -6.18 7.18
CA VAL A 40 8.01 -5.53 6.09
C VAL A 40 6.72 -6.29 5.79
N LEU A 41 6.75 -7.63 5.75
CA LEU A 41 5.54 -8.44 5.55
C LEU A 41 4.54 -8.26 6.70
N ASP A 42 5.01 -8.25 7.95
CA ASP A 42 4.15 -8.00 9.12
C ASP A 42 3.50 -6.61 9.04
N CYS A 43 4.24 -5.59 8.59
CA CYS A 43 3.68 -4.26 8.32
C CYS A 43 2.64 -4.27 7.20
N CYS A 44 2.86 -5.02 6.12
CA CYS A 44 1.87 -5.17 5.03
C CYS A 44 0.57 -5.82 5.52
N LEU A 45 0.66 -6.77 6.46
CA LEU A 45 -0.47 -7.48 7.04
C LEU A 45 -1.19 -6.71 8.15
N HIS A 46 -0.50 -5.76 8.81
CA HIS A 46 -1.02 -5.02 9.96
C HIS A 46 -2.40 -4.38 9.73
N ASP A 47 -2.61 -3.80 8.54
CA ASP A 47 -3.85 -3.08 8.22
C ASP A 47 -4.93 -3.97 7.57
N GLN A 48 -4.69 -5.28 7.44
CA GLN A 48 -5.65 -6.24 6.90
C GLN A 48 -6.91 -6.30 7.78
N GLY A 49 -8.08 -6.18 7.15
CA GLY A 49 -9.38 -6.20 7.82
C GLY A 49 -9.76 -4.91 8.56
N THR A 50 -8.87 -3.91 8.62
CA THR A 50 -9.15 -2.62 9.27
C THR A 50 -9.22 -1.47 8.27
N LYS A 51 -8.26 -1.38 7.36
CA LYS A 51 -8.22 -0.35 6.30
C LYS A 51 -8.23 -0.94 4.91
N ILE A 52 -7.71 -2.16 4.76
CA ILE A 52 -7.57 -2.84 3.48
C ILE A 52 -8.01 -4.30 3.61
N ASP A 53 -8.56 -4.84 2.53
CA ASP A 53 -8.66 -6.28 2.31
C ASP A 53 -7.48 -6.69 1.41
N LEU A 54 -6.53 -7.45 1.95
CA LEU A 54 -5.26 -7.77 1.30
C LEU A 54 -5.37 -9.12 0.58
N ASP A 55 -5.30 -9.10 -0.76
CA ASP A 55 -5.33 -10.32 -1.58
C ASP A 55 -3.96 -11.01 -1.60
N VAL A 56 -2.89 -10.23 -1.85
CA VAL A 56 -1.52 -10.72 -2.03
C VAL A 56 -0.52 -9.67 -1.54
N ALA A 57 0.55 -10.13 -0.89
CA ALA A 57 1.77 -9.36 -0.64
C ALA A 57 3.01 -10.21 -0.91
N VAL A 58 3.98 -9.64 -1.64
CA VAL A 58 5.28 -10.26 -1.92
C VAL A 58 6.38 -9.28 -1.58
N VAL A 59 7.28 -9.68 -0.68
CA VAL A 59 8.45 -8.90 -0.27
C VAL A 59 9.69 -9.46 -0.97
N MET A 60 10.14 -8.74 -1.98
CA MET A 60 11.40 -9.00 -2.68
C MET A 60 12.56 -8.39 -1.88
N PRO A 61 13.83 -8.70 -2.21
CA PRO A 61 14.97 -8.16 -1.47
C PRO A 61 15.04 -6.63 -1.43
N ASP A 62 14.60 -5.93 -2.46
CA ASP A 62 14.72 -4.45 -2.57
C ASP A 62 13.38 -3.74 -2.82
N HIS A 63 12.28 -4.45 -3.02
CA HIS A 63 10.97 -3.89 -3.32
C HIS A 63 9.82 -4.80 -2.90
N VAL A 64 8.60 -4.26 -2.92
CA VAL A 64 7.38 -4.96 -2.51
C VAL A 64 6.31 -4.79 -3.58
N HIS A 65 5.52 -5.84 -3.76
CA HIS A 65 4.29 -5.83 -4.55
C HIS A 65 3.11 -6.24 -3.67
N MET A 66 2.02 -5.49 -3.74
CA MET A 66 0.78 -5.79 -3.03
C MET A 66 -0.43 -5.63 -3.95
N ILE A 67 -1.44 -6.47 -3.73
CA ILE A 67 -2.78 -6.32 -4.29
C ILE A 67 -3.75 -6.27 -3.12
N PHE A 68 -4.50 -5.17 -2.99
CA PHE A 68 -5.49 -5.01 -1.93
C PHE A 68 -6.66 -4.14 -2.37
N THR A 69 -7.80 -4.31 -1.73
CA THR A 69 -8.97 -3.45 -1.88
C THR A 69 -9.11 -2.56 -0.65
N PRO A 70 -9.11 -1.22 -0.77
CA PRO A 70 -9.38 -0.33 0.36
C PRO A 70 -10.79 -0.54 0.90
N LEU A 71 -10.93 -0.61 2.22
CA LEU A 71 -12.23 -0.65 2.89
C LEU A 71 -12.82 0.77 2.94
N VAL A 72 -14.15 0.86 2.86
CA VAL A 72 -14.86 2.14 2.98
C VAL A 72 -14.82 2.58 4.45
N ASN A 73 -14.42 3.83 4.70
CA ASN A 73 -14.57 4.39 6.04
C ASN A 73 -16.03 4.77 6.26
N GLU A 74 -16.74 4.01 7.09
CA GLU A 74 -18.15 4.25 7.43
C GLU A 74 -18.35 5.44 8.39
N GLN A 75 -17.27 6.03 8.92
CA GLN A 75 -17.34 7.24 9.75
C GLN A 75 -17.41 8.48 8.86
N VAL A 76 -18.64 8.89 8.52
CA VAL A 76 -18.98 10.20 7.96
C VAL A 76 -19.77 11.01 8.98
#